data_AF-A0A078M9H8-F1
#
_entry.id   AF-A0A078M9H8-F1
#
_cell.length_a   1.000
_cell.length_b   1.000
_cell.length_c   1.000
_cell.angle_alpha   90.00
_cell.angle_beta   90.00
_cell.angle_gamma   90.00
#
_symmetry.space_group_name_H-M   'P 1'
#
loop_
_entity.id
_entity.type
_entity.pdbx_description
1 polymer ?
#
loop_
_entity_poly.entity_id
_entity_poly.type
_entity_poly.pdbx_seq_one_letter_code
_entity_poly.pdbx_strand_id
1 'polypeptide(L)'
;MHWGVDMDIAGKFAEKLMNAMRYSLTSSVVEVLPEWAEYQLRYLKRHGRFCSFSNPQSLTEKLHHRMRYPLPHFSRLADKVLAREYIGATVGERFNVPLYAAAELLTASQFEHLPDSFVMKTNNSSGSVRIVPDKSKEDVSELTALGNAWLREDFSRRRGERHYKAIRPQVLFEQALLTADGPPADYKVHVFNPAEGESFLFIQVINGRFGRMTQNLFSEDWQGLPFRLGDKLSPSTDAQVTRPPAVLAELLDVARRLAQPFGYARVDMYVYEGRIYVGEITFTPGAGAFKLYPEEWDRKLGALFRWPELPVPPQDAPVVVRGGRFHDAVNELG
;
A
#
# COMPACT_ATOMS: atom_id res chain seq x y z
N MET A 1 -3.47 5.85 48.14
CA MET A 1 -2.00 5.70 48.19
C MET A 1 -1.65 4.58 47.20
N HIS A 2 -0.79 4.84 46.19
CA HIS A 2 -0.43 3.99 45.01
C HIS A 2 -1.00 4.43 43.65
N TRP A 3 -0.56 5.60 43.14
CA TRP A 3 -0.59 5.96 41.70
C TRP A 3 0.67 6.75 41.28
N GLY A 4 1.78 6.60 42.02
CA GLY A 4 2.98 7.43 41.84
C GLY A 4 4.23 6.71 41.33
N VAL A 5 4.17 5.40 41.09
CA VAL A 5 5.36 4.59 40.77
C VAL A 5 5.42 4.17 39.29
N ASP A 6 4.27 4.06 38.60
CA ASP A 6 4.23 3.61 37.20
C ASP A 6 4.62 4.68 36.17
N MET A 7 4.38 5.96 36.44
CA MET A 7 4.75 7.05 35.51
C MET A 7 6.26 7.32 35.45
N ASP A 8 6.97 7.11 36.56
CA ASP A 8 8.40 7.40 36.65
C ASP A 8 9.26 6.27 36.02
N ILE A 9 8.74 5.03 36.02
CA ILE A 9 9.35 3.88 35.31
C ILE A 9 9.20 4.04 33.80
N ALA A 10 8.03 4.48 33.32
CA ALA A 10 7.79 4.72 31.90
C ALA A 10 8.67 5.87 31.34
N GLY A 11 8.84 6.95 32.12
CA GLY A 11 9.72 8.07 31.77
C GLY A 11 11.20 7.67 31.70
N LYS A 12 11.70 6.97 32.73
CA LYS A 12 13.09 6.49 32.79
C LYS A 12 13.39 5.42 31.74
N PHE A 13 12.41 4.57 31.40
CA PHE A 13 12.53 3.61 30.30
C PHE A 13 12.59 4.34 28.95
N ALA A 14 11.71 5.32 28.72
CA ALA A 14 11.70 6.11 27.49
C ALA A 14 13.01 6.88 27.28
N GLU A 15 13.57 7.47 28.32
CA GLU A 15 14.84 8.21 28.26
C GLU A 15 16.04 7.30 27.99
N LYS A 16 16.07 6.11 28.60
CA LYS A 16 17.10 5.08 28.36
C LYS A 16 17.00 4.50 26.94
N LEU A 17 15.78 4.33 26.43
CA LEU A 17 15.51 3.91 25.05
C LEU A 17 15.96 4.98 24.04
N MET A 18 15.66 6.26 24.29
CA MET A 18 16.06 7.38 23.43
C MET A 18 17.59 7.53 23.35
N ASN A 19 18.29 7.32 24.46
CA ASN A 19 19.75 7.31 24.48
C ASN A 19 20.34 6.10 23.72
N ALA A 20 19.68 4.93 23.78
CA ALA A 20 20.08 3.76 22.99
C ALA A 20 19.80 3.94 21.48
N MET A 21 18.74 4.67 21.11
CA MET A 21 18.39 4.98 19.70
C MET A 21 19.34 5.98 19.04
N ARG A 22 20.08 6.78 19.83
CA ARG A 22 21.03 7.79 19.35
C ARG A 22 22.32 7.17 18.77
N TYR A 23 22.61 5.93 19.15
CA TYR A 23 23.70 5.12 18.60
C TYR A 23 23.10 4.03 17.72
N SER A 24 23.28 4.15 16.40
CA SER A 24 22.94 3.18 15.35
C SER A 24 22.58 1.78 15.86
N LEU A 25 21.28 1.49 16.00
CA LEU A 25 20.80 0.17 16.39
C LEU A 25 21.05 -0.82 15.24
N THR A 26 22.06 -1.66 15.43
CA THR A 26 22.19 -2.95 14.76
C THR A 26 20.95 -3.81 15.03
N SER A 27 20.62 -4.70 14.09
CA SER A 27 19.41 -5.52 14.04
C SER A 27 19.16 -6.40 15.28
N SER A 28 20.16 -6.64 16.11
CA SER A 28 20.15 -7.63 17.19
C SER A 28 19.36 -7.23 18.45
N VAL A 29 19.19 -5.93 18.76
CA VAL A 29 18.43 -5.50 19.95
C VAL A 29 16.92 -5.51 19.71
N VAL A 30 16.49 -5.37 18.45
CA VAL A 30 15.07 -5.35 18.06
C VAL A 30 14.43 -6.74 18.22
N GLU A 31 15.21 -7.82 18.10
CA GLU A 31 14.69 -9.19 18.16
C GLU A 31 14.35 -9.69 19.57
N VAL A 32 14.78 -8.98 20.62
CA VAL A 32 14.57 -9.36 22.03
C VAL A 32 13.44 -8.54 22.67
N LEU A 33 12.95 -7.51 21.99
CA LEU A 33 11.89 -6.66 22.52
C LEU A 33 10.52 -7.33 22.37
N PRO A 34 9.62 -7.18 23.36
CA PRO A 34 8.22 -7.51 23.18
C PRO A 34 7.66 -6.81 21.94
N GLU A 35 6.84 -7.50 21.15
CA GLU A 35 6.29 -7.00 19.88
C GLU A 35 5.73 -5.57 20.01
N TRP A 36 5.00 -5.28 21.10
CA TRP A 36 4.43 -3.96 21.34
C TRP A 36 5.47 -2.84 21.38
N ALA A 37 6.67 -3.11 21.91
CA ALA A 37 7.76 -2.15 22.00
C ALA A 37 8.42 -1.95 20.62
N GLU A 38 8.51 -2.99 19.80
CA GLU A 38 9.00 -2.89 18.42
C GLU A 38 8.13 -1.92 17.58
N TYR A 39 6.81 -2.07 17.62
CA TYR A 39 5.91 -1.18 16.89
C TYR A 39 5.97 0.26 17.40
N GLN A 40 6.07 0.45 18.72
CA GLN A 40 6.25 1.78 19.30
C GLN A 40 7.57 2.43 18.85
N LEU A 41 8.67 1.66 18.82
CA LEU A 41 9.96 2.14 18.35
C LEU A 41 9.95 2.50 16.86
N ARG A 42 9.33 1.67 16.03
CA ARG A 42 9.16 1.94 14.58
C ARG A 42 8.41 3.26 14.37
N TYR A 43 7.31 3.44 15.10
CA TYR A 43 6.50 4.65 15.03
C TYR A 43 7.27 5.88 15.55
N LEU A 44 7.88 5.79 16.73
CA LEU A 44 8.67 6.87 17.34
C LEU A 44 9.83 7.32 16.46
N LYS A 45 10.61 6.38 15.90
CA LYS A 45 11.71 6.68 14.98
C LYS A 45 11.25 7.48 13.77
N ARG A 46 10.01 7.27 13.32
CA ARG A 46 9.50 7.88 12.10
C ARG A 46 8.75 9.18 12.36
N HIS A 47 7.91 9.19 13.38
CA HIS A 47 6.96 10.25 13.66
C HIS A 47 7.36 11.14 14.84
N GLY A 48 8.37 10.76 15.62
CA GLY A 48 8.86 11.55 16.75
C GLY A 48 7.92 11.57 17.97
N ARG A 49 6.87 10.74 17.95
CA ARG A 49 5.87 10.59 19.03
C ARG A 49 5.49 9.12 19.19
N PHE A 50 4.88 8.75 20.31
CA PHE A 50 4.35 7.39 20.52
C PHE A 50 3.03 7.19 19.76
N CYS A 51 2.78 5.95 19.33
CA CYS A 51 1.54 5.58 18.68
C CYS A 51 0.44 5.31 19.72
N SER A 52 -0.73 5.92 19.55
CA SER A 52 -1.92 5.58 20.34
C SER A 52 -2.61 4.35 19.75
N PHE A 53 -2.24 3.14 20.18
CA PHE A 53 -2.88 1.91 19.70
C PHE A 53 -4.28 1.66 20.30
N SER A 54 -4.57 2.15 21.50
CA SER A 54 -5.88 1.97 22.13
C SER A 54 -6.95 2.87 21.51
N ASN A 55 -6.55 4.04 21.02
CA ASN A 55 -7.45 5.00 20.38
C ASN A 55 -6.69 5.78 19.29
N PRO A 56 -6.45 5.17 18.10
CA PRO A 56 -5.73 5.83 17.02
C PRO A 56 -6.61 6.90 16.37
N GLN A 57 -6.06 8.10 16.22
CA GLN A 57 -6.80 9.26 15.71
C GLN A 57 -6.30 9.70 14.33
N SER A 58 -4.99 9.61 14.10
CA SER A 58 -4.41 9.98 12.80
C SER A 58 -4.33 8.80 11.83
N LEU A 59 -4.22 9.09 10.53
CA LEU A 59 -4.07 8.08 9.49
C LEU A 59 -2.89 7.17 9.80
N THR A 60 -1.72 7.74 10.10
CA THR A 60 -0.50 6.94 10.37
C THR A 60 -0.63 6.06 11.61
N GLU A 61 -1.34 6.49 12.66
CA GLU A 61 -1.65 5.66 13.84
C GLU A 61 -2.57 4.49 13.47
N LYS A 62 -3.64 4.75 12.70
CA LYS A 62 -4.57 3.71 12.23
C LYS A 62 -3.86 2.69 11.32
N LEU A 63 -2.95 3.13 10.45
CA LEU A 63 -2.13 2.23 9.63
C LEU A 63 -1.19 1.37 10.50
N HIS A 64 -0.53 1.95 11.51
CA HIS A 64 0.30 1.17 12.43
C HIS A 64 -0.54 0.19 13.25
N HIS A 65 -1.77 0.57 13.63
CA HIS A 65 -2.69 -0.37 14.25
C HIS A 65 -3.01 -1.53 13.31
N ARG A 66 -3.33 -1.29 12.03
CA ARG A 66 -3.55 -2.36 11.05
C ARG A 66 -2.34 -3.28 10.89
N MET A 67 -1.14 -2.73 10.91
CA MET A 67 0.09 -3.51 10.81
C MET A 67 0.23 -4.49 11.99
N ARG A 68 -0.07 -4.02 13.21
CA ARG A 68 0.02 -4.81 14.44
C ARG A 68 -1.18 -5.74 14.66
N TYR A 69 -2.37 -5.31 14.27
CA TYR A 69 -3.64 -6.01 14.47
C TYR A 69 -4.42 -6.06 13.15
N PRO A 70 -3.93 -6.79 12.13
CA PRO A 70 -4.60 -6.86 10.85
C PRO A 70 -5.92 -7.62 10.96
N LEU A 71 -6.93 -7.19 10.21
CA LEU A 71 -8.14 -7.98 10.03
C LEU A 71 -7.83 -9.24 9.21
N PRO A 72 -8.51 -10.38 9.47
CA PRO A 72 -8.17 -11.67 8.84
C PRO A 72 -8.22 -11.65 7.30
N HIS A 73 -9.14 -10.89 6.72
CA HIS A 73 -9.32 -10.84 5.27
C HIS A 73 -8.22 -10.03 4.54
N PHE A 74 -7.43 -9.21 5.25
CA PHE A 74 -6.35 -8.43 4.62
C PHE A 74 -5.29 -9.31 4.00
N SER A 75 -4.98 -10.49 4.56
CA SER A 75 -4.01 -11.41 3.98
C SER A 75 -4.44 -11.89 2.59
N ARG A 76 -5.69 -12.35 2.47
CA ARG A 76 -6.23 -12.81 1.18
C ARG A 76 -6.24 -11.70 0.13
N LEU A 77 -6.57 -10.47 0.53
CA LEU A 77 -6.70 -9.34 -0.39
C LEU A 77 -5.38 -8.63 -0.69
N ALA A 78 -4.36 -8.80 0.14
CA ALA A 78 -3.00 -8.32 -0.12
C ALA A 78 -2.17 -9.33 -0.94
N ASP A 79 -2.57 -10.61 -0.95
CA ASP A 79 -2.00 -11.63 -1.83
C ASP A 79 -2.36 -11.31 -3.28
N LYS A 80 -1.36 -10.93 -4.09
CA LYS A 80 -1.56 -10.52 -5.48
C LYS A 80 -2.11 -11.63 -6.39
N VAL A 81 -2.06 -12.89 -5.96
CA VAL A 81 -2.69 -14.01 -6.68
C VAL A 81 -4.14 -14.15 -6.24
N LEU A 82 -4.41 -14.24 -4.94
CA LEU A 82 -5.77 -14.45 -4.43
C LEU A 82 -6.69 -13.22 -4.57
N ALA A 83 -6.13 -12.00 -4.56
CA ALA A 83 -6.88 -10.77 -4.73
C ALA A 83 -7.57 -10.68 -6.10
N ARG A 84 -7.09 -11.43 -7.10
CA ARG A 84 -7.62 -11.43 -8.47
C ARG A 84 -9.07 -11.91 -8.54
N GLU A 85 -9.43 -12.88 -7.72
CA GLU A 85 -10.81 -13.38 -7.60
C GLU A 85 -11.73 -12.28 -7.06
N TYR A 86 -11.27 -11.55 -6.04
CA TYR A 86 -12.02 -10.40 -5.50
C TYR A 86 -12.18 -9.28 -6.53
N ILE A 87 -11.12 -8.97 -7.29
CA ILE A 87 -11.17 -7.98 -8.37
C ILE A 87 -12.17 -8.42 -9.44
N GLY A 88 -12.07 -9.67 -9.91
CA GLY A 88 -12.95 -10.25 -10.91
C GLY A 88 -14.42 -10.22 -10.50
N ALA A 89 -14.71 -10.64 -9.28
CA ALA A 89 -16.08 -10.63 -8.74
C ALA A 89 -16.63 -9.21 -8.50
N THR A 90 -15.80 -8.25 -8.13
CA THR A 90 -16.25 -6.91 -7.72
C THR A 90 -16.39 -5.95 -8.89
N VAL A 91 -15.42 -5.94 -9.82
CA VAL A 91 -15.37 -4.98 -10.94
C VAL A 91 -15.28 -5.66 -12.32
N GLY A 92 -15.02 -6.97 -12.37
CA GLY A 92 -14.94 -7.76 -13.60
C GLY A 92 -13.51 -8.17 -13.94
N GLU A 93 -13.37 -9.35 -14.57
CA GLU A 93 -12.07 -9.96 -14.89
C GLU A 93 -11.17 -9.11 -15.80
N ARG A 94 -11.76 -8.23 -16.61
CA ARG A 94 -11.00 -7.36 -17.54
C ARG A 94 -10.04 -6.40 -16.84
N PHE A 95 -10.22 -6.16 -15.53
CA PHE A 95 -9.36 -5.29 -14.74
C PHE A 95 -8.16 -6.02 -14.15
N ASN A 96 -8.12 -7.35 -14.20
CA ASN A 96 -6.94 -8.11 -13.79
C ASN A 96 -5.84 -7.99 -14.87
N VAL A 97 -4.59 -7.71 -14.47
CA VAL A 97 -3.43 -7.87 -15.37
C VAL A 97 -3.36 -9.33 -15.81
N PRO A 98 -3.23 -9.70 -17.09
CA PRO A 98 -3.13 -11.11 -17.48
C PRO A 98 -2.01 -11.85 -16.75
N LEU A 99 -2.36 -12.98 -16.14
CA LEU A 99 -1.45 -13.83 -15.36
C LEU A 99 -1.09 -15.05 -16.19
N TYR A 100 0.21 -15.28 -16.39
CA TYR A 100 0.71 -16.45 -17.11
C TYR A 100 0.92 -17.65 -16.17
N ALA A 101 1.51 -17.41 -15.00
CA ALA A 101 1.78 -18.46 -14.02
C ALA A 101 2.01 -17.87 -12.62
N ALA A 102 1.83 -18.70 -11.60
CA ALA A 102 2.29 -18.47 -10.24
C ALA A 102 2.90 -19.76 -9.69
N ALA A 103 4.05 -19.66 -9.02
CA ALA A 103 4.81 -20.81 -8.57
C ALA A 103 5.43 -20.58 -7.19
N GLU A 104 5.47 -21.63 -6.37
CA GLU A 104 6.08 -21.62 -5.03
C GLU A 104 7.56 -22.04 -5.03
N LEU A 105 8.05 -22.49 -6.18
CA LEU A 105 9.44 -22.84 -6.43
C LEU A 105 9.73 -22.56 -7.90
N LEU A 106 10.81 -21.83 -8.17
CA LEU A 106 11.27 -21.61 -9.53
C LEU A 106 12.35 -22.61 -9.93
N THR A 107 12.27 -23.02 -11.18
CA THR A 107 13.11 -23.91 -11.96
C THR A 107 13.18 -23.32 -13.37
N ALA A 108 14.24 -23.64 -14.12
CA ALA A 108 14.42 -23.08 -15.46
C ALA A 108 13.26 -23.40 -16.43
N SER A 109 12.61 -24.56 -16.28
CA SER A 109 11.53 -25.01 -17.17
C SER A 109 10.26 -24.16 -17.08
N GLN A 110 10.03 -23.45 -15.97
CA GLN A 110 8.91 -22.50 -15.90
C GLN A 110 9.07 -21.35 -16.89
N PHE A 111 10.31 -20.97 -17.25
CA PHE A 111 10.58 -19.88 -18.19
C PHE A 111 10.38 -20.29 -19.65
N GLU A 112 10.39 -21.59 -19.96
CA GLU A 112 10.19 -22.12 -21.32
C GLU A 112 8.79 -21.77 -21.85
N HIS A 113 7.78 -21.82 -20.98
CA HIS A 113 6.37 -21.61 -21.31
C HIS A 113 5.92 -20.14 -21.21
N LEU A 114 6.78 -19.26 -20.69
CA LEU A 114 6.51 -17.84 -20.60
C LEU A 114 6.70 -17.15 -21.97
N PRO A 115 5.95 -16.09 -22.26
CA PRO A 115 6.22 -15.27 -23.44
C PRO A 115 7.60 -14.59 -23.37
N ASP A 116 8.00 -13.94 -24.45
CA ASP A 116 9.28 -13.22 -24.53
C ASP A 116 9.33 -12.00 -23.62
N SER A 117 8.18 -11.49 -23.17
CA SER A 117 8.08 -10.33 -22.29
C SER A 117 7.12 -10.57 -21.13
N PHE A 118 7.58 -10.35 -19.90
CA PHE A 118 6.77 -10.57 -18.69
C PHE A 118 7.28 -9.75 -17.50
N VAL A 119 6.45 -9.65 -16.46
CA VAL A 119 6.84 -9.13 -15.16
C VAL A 119 6.84 -10.26 -14.15
N MET A 120 7.98 -10.48 -13.50
CA MET A 120 8.14 -11.42 -12.39
C MET A 120 8.04 -10.65 -11.07
N LYS A 121 7.12 -11.02 -10.18
CA LYS A 121 6.97 -10.40 -8.86
C LYS A 121 6.49 -11.40 -7.81
N THR A 122 6.71 -11.11 -6.53
CA THR A 122 6.13 -11.95 -5.46
C THR A 122 4.72 -11.51 -5.10
N ASN A 123 3.90 -12.45 -4.64
CA ASN A 123 2.51 -12.19 -4.25
C ASN A 123 2.37 -11.54 -2.86
N ASN A 124 3.35 -11.74 -1.98
CA ASN A 124 3.30 -11.45 -0.56
C ASN A 124 4.22 -10.29 -0.13
N SER A 125 4.63 -9.42 -1.04
CA SER A 125 5.55 -8.32 -0.72
C SER A 125 5.37 -7.09 -1.62
N SER A 126 6.16 -6.06 -1.31
CA SER A 126 6.38 -4.89 -2.17
C SER A 126 7.87 -4.72 -2.48
N GLY A 127 8.18 -4.39 -3.74
CA GLY A 127 9.53 -4.07 -4.21
C GLY A 127 10.27 -5.24 -4.87
N SER A 128 9.81 -6.47 -4.68
CA SER A 128 10.34 -7.66 -5.36
C SER A 128 9.68 -7.80 -6.74
N VAL A 129 10.18 -7.02 -7.70
CA VAL A 129 9.67 -6.94 -9.08
C VAL A 129 10.84 -6.91 -10.06
N ARG A 130 10.77 -7.74 -11.11
CA ARG A 130 11.69 -7.76 -12.25
C ARG A 130 10.86 -7.67 -13.53
N ILE A 131 11.09 -6.61 -14.30
CA ILE A 131 10.51 -6.47 -15.64
C ILE A 131 11.49 -7.13 -16.61
N VAL A 132 11.00 -8.10 -17.39
CA VAL A 132 11.74 -8.77 -18.45
C VAL A 132 11.13 -8.32 -19.78
N PRO A 133 11.70 -7.32 -20.45
CA PRO A 133 11.16 -6.84 -21.73
C PRO A 133 11.46 -7.80 -22.87
N ASP A 134 12.55 -8.56 -22.77
CA ASP A 134 13.06 -9.49 -23.77
C ASP A 134 13.80 -10.65 -23.09
N LYS A 135 13.14 -11.80 -22.98
CA LYS A 135 13.61 -13.02 -22.30
C LYS A 135 14.92 -13.54 -22.90
N SER A 136 15.18 -13.30 -24.19
CA SER A 136 16.40 -13.75 -24.86
C SER A 136 17.67 -13.07 -24.36
N LYS A 137 17.54 -11.93 -23.67
CA LYS A 137 18.64 -11.15 -23.10
C LYS A 137 18.87 -11.40 -21.61
N GLU A 138 18.09 -12.29 -21.01
CA GLU A 138 18.18 -12.60 -19.58
C GLU A 138 18.90 -13.93 -19.35
N ASP A 139 19.60 -14.04 -18.22
CA ASP A 139 20.05 -15.34 -17.72
C ASP A 139 18.93 -15.99 -16.89
N VAL A 140 18.34 -17.06 -17.44
CA VAL A 140 17.25 -17.82 -16.79
C VAL A 140 17.69 -18.39 -15.43
N SER A 141 18.96 -18.75 -15.27
CA SER A 141 19.49 -19.26 -14.00
C SER A 141 19.53 -18.16 -12.95
N GLU A 142 19.93 -16.94 -13.34
CA GLU A 142 19.90 -15.78 -12.45
C GLU A 142 18.47 -15.39 -12.06
N LEU A 143 17.54 -15.37 -13.02
CA LEU A 143 16.12 -15.09 -12.73
C LEU A 143 15.52 -16.14 -11.79
N THR A 144 15.85 -17.42 -11.99
CA THR A 144 15.45 -18.53 -11.12
C THR A 144 15.98 -18.32 -9.70
N ALA A 145 17.28 -18.03 -9.57
CA ALA A 145 17.92 -17.79 -8.29
C ALA A 145 17.33 -16.57 -7.56
N LEU A 146 17.07 -15.48 -8.31
CA LEU A 146 16.44 -14.26 -7.80
C LEU A 146 15.04 -14.54 -7.23
N GLY A 147 14.19 -15.22 -7.99
CA GLY A 147 12.83 -15.52 -7.52
C GLY A 147 12.82 -16.44 -6.31
N ASN A 148 13.68 -17.47 -6.28
CA ASN A 148 13.85 -18.35 -5.12
C ASN A 148 14.47 -17.62 -3.91
N ALA A 149 15.27 -16.58 -4.12
CA ALA A 149 15.72 -15.72 -3.03
C ALA A 149 14.56 -14.88 -2.46
N TRP A 150 13.71 -14.31 -3.31
CA TRP A 150 12.53 -13.56 -2.85
C TRP A 150 11.55 -14.43 -2.05
N LEU A 151 11.34 -15.69 -2.45
CA LEU A 151 10.46 -16.63 -1.75
C LEU A 151 10.91 -16.94 -0.31
N ARG A 152 12.20 -16.72 0.01
CA ARG A 152 12.76 -16.91 1.35
C ARG A 152 12.67 -15.66 2.23
N GLU A 153 12.28 -14.51 1.68
CA GLU A 153 12.16 -13.27 2.45
C GLU A 153 10.87 -13.25 3.27
N ASP A 154 10.99 -13.10 4.60
CA ASP A 154 9.85 -12.78 5.46
C ASP A 154 9.57 -11.27 5.42
N PHE A 155 8.79 -10.85 4.42
CA PHE A 155 8.42 -9.46 4.23
C PHE A 155 7.61 -8.90 5.41
N SER A 156 6.74 -9.73 6.00
CA SER A 156 5.95 -9.38 7.20
C SER A 156 6.88 -8.97 8.35
N ARG A 157 7.91 -9.77 8.65
CA ARG A 157 8.89 -9.43 9.70
C ARG A 157 9.74 -8.21 9.32
N ARG A 158 10.18 -8.12 8.07
CA ARG A 158 11.03 -7.01 7.61
C ARG A 158 10.32 -5.65 7.75
N ARG A 159 9.07 -5.56 7.31
CA ARG A 159 8.28 -4.32 7.33
C ARG A 159 7.43 -4.14 8.60
N GLY A 160 7.19 -5.20 9.35
CA GLY A 160 6.25 -5.21 10.47
C GLY A 160 4.80 -5.27 9.99
N GLU A 161 4.54 -5.81 8.80
CA GLU A 161 3.21 -5.83 8.18
C GLU A 161 2.58 -7.22 8.30
N ARG A 162 1.96 -7.51 9.45
CA ARG A 162 1.54 -8.88 9.82
C ARG A 162 0.55 -9.55 8.88
N HIS A 163 -0.23 -8.80 8.11
CA HIS A 163 -1.16 -9.39 7.16
C HIS A 163 -0.45 -10.15 6.03
N TYR A 164 0.83 -9.87 5.75
CA TYR A 164 1.60 -10.69 4.81
C TYR A 164 2.02 -12.05 5.38
N LYS A 165 2.00 -12.24 6.70
CA LYS A 165 2.52 -13.46 7.36
C LYS A 165 1.78 -14.74 6.97
N ALA A 166 0.47 -14.65 6.74
CA ALA A 166 -0.37 -15.79 6.40
C ALA A 166 -0.40 -16.11 4.90
N ILE A 167 0.26 -15.29 4.08
CA ILE A 167 0.28 -15.47 2.63
C ILE A 167 1.35 -16.50 2.28
N ARG A 168 0.95 -17.55 1.56
CA ARG A 168 1.88 -18.54 1.03
C ARG A 168 2.72 -17.89 -0.07
N PRO A 169 4.06 -17.78 0.08
CA PRO A 169 4.88 -17.07 -0.89
C PRO A 169 4.85 -17.75 -2.26
N GLN A 170 4.60 -16.96 -3.29
CA GLN A 170 4.64 -17.34 -4.69
C GLN A 170 5.36 -16.27 -5.51
N VAL A 171 6.07 -16.68 -6.54
CA VAL A 171 6.47 -15.80 -7.64
C VAL A 171 5.42 -15.94 -8.73
N LEU A 172 4.87 -14.81 -9.16
CA LEU A 172 3.93 -14.73 -10.26
C LEU A 172 4.53 -14.01 -11.48
N PHE A 173 4.03 -14.41 -12.64
CA PHE A 173 4.43 -13.92 -13.95
C PHE A 173 3.22 -13.32 -14.65
N GLU A 174 3.25 -12.02 -14.88
CA GLU A 174 2.17 -11.26 -15.51
C GLU A 174 2.60 -10.67 -16.85
N GLN A 175 1.63 -10.27 -17.66
CA GLN A 175 1.87 -9.44 -18.84
C GLN A 175 2.66 -8.18 -18.46
N ALA A 176 3.74 -7.92 -19.19
CA ALA A 176 4.46 -6.67 -19.07
C ALA A 176 3.70 -5.55 -19.79
N LEU A 177 3.13 -4.64 -19.00
CA LEU A 177 2.50 -3.43 -19.50
C LEU A 177 3.60 -2.40 -19.81
N LEU A 178 4.19 -2.46 -21.00
CA LEU A 178 5.31 -1.59 -21.41
C LEU A 178 4.89 -0.63 -22.52
N THR A 179 5.14 0.65 -22.30
CA THR A 179 5.03 1.73 -23.29
C THR A 179 6.41 1.98 -23.91
N ALA A 180 6.48 2.89 -24.89
CA ALA A 180 7.74 3.31 -25.50
C ALA A 180 8.74 3.90 -24.47
N ASP A 181 8.22 4.50 -23.39
CA ASP A 181 9.01 5.12 -22.33
C ASP A 181 9.24 4.18 -21.12
N GLY A 182 8.86 2.91 -21.24
CA GLY A 182 8.93 1.91 -20.18
C GLY A 182 7.57 1.64 -19.51
N PRO A 183 7.53 1.22 -18.24
CA PRO A 183 6.26 0.92 -17.58
C PRO A 183 5.43 2.19 -17.36
N PRO A 184 4.08 2.12 -17.43
CA PRO A 184 3.20 3.25 -17.27
C PRO A 184 3.27 3.82 -15.84
N ALA A 185 2.77 5.05 -15.69
CA ALA A 185 2.59 5.66 -14.38
C ALA A 185 1.65 4.81 -13.51
N ASP A 186 1.94 4.80 -12.21
CA ASP A 186 1.17 4.09 -11.19
C ASP A 186 0.15 5.06 -10.58
N TYR A 187 -1.13 4.79 -10.82
CA TYR A 187 -2.26 5.56 -10.32
C TYR A 187 -2.73 4.92 -9.02
N LYS A 188 -2.32 5.51 -7.90
CA LYS A 188 -2.64 5.01 -6.56
C LYS A 188 -3.82 5.79 -6.01
N VAL A 189 -5.00 5.20 -6.07
CA VAL A 189 -6.21 5.85 -5.55
C VAL A 189 -6.38 5.50 -4.09
N HIS A 190 -6.26 6.49 -3.24
CA HIS A 190 -6.52 6.37 -1.81
C HIS A 190 -8.01 6.61 -1.57
N VAL A 191 -8.70 5.60 -1.04
CA VAL A 191 -10.14 5.65 -0.76
C VAL A 191 -10.35 5.57 0.74
N PHE A 192 -11.03 6.58 1.29
CA PHE A 192 -11.43 6.66 2.69
C PHE A 192 -12.96 6.54 2.75
N ASN A 193 -13.45 5.59 3.55
CA ASN A 193 -14.88 5.42 3.75
C ASN A 193 -15.16 5.76 5.22
N PRO A 194 -15.76 6.93 5.52
CA PRO A 194 -16.10 7.29 6.89
C PRO A 194 -17.24 6.41 7.42
N ALA A 195 -17.51 6.51 8.73
CA ALA A 195 -18.65 5.81 9.35
C ALA A 195 -19.99 6.40 8.86
N GLU A 196 -20.01 7.71 8.66
CA GLU A 196 -21.14 8.49 8.15
C GLU A 196 -20.63 9.41 7.05
N GLY A 197 -21.47 9.68 6.05
CA GLY A 197 -21.12 10.51 4.90
C GLY A 197 -20.53 9.72 3.73
N GLU A 198 -20.09 10.48 2.73
CA GLU A 198 -19.62 9.97 1.45
C GLU A 198 -18.12 9.60 1.50
N SER A 199 -17.70 8.67 0.64
CA SER A 199 -16.30 8.30 0.50
C SER A 199 -15.46 9.49 0.02
N PHE A 200 -14.27 9.66 0.58
CA PHE A 200 -13.28 10.63 0.12
C PHE A 200 -12.17 9.92 -0.66
N LEU A 201 -11.85 10.43 -1.85
CA LEU A 201 -10.81 9.87 -2.71
C LEU A 201 -9.75 10.92 -3.08
N PHE A 202 -8.51 10.47 -3.17
CA PHE A 202 -7.47 11.20 -3.89
C PHE A 202 -6.55 10.27 -4.67
N ILE A 203 -5.95 10.80 -5.73
CA ILE A 203 -5.06 10.07 -6.62
C ILE A 203 -3.61 10.49 -6.33
N GLN A 204 -2.76 9.52 -6.04
CA GLN A 204 -1.31 9.68 -6.03
C GLN A 204 -0.76 9.08 -7.34
N VAL A 205 -0.20 9.92 -8.21
CA VAL A 205 0.44 9.48 -9.46
C VAL A 205 1.94 9.36 -9.23
N ILE A 206 2.49 8.15 -9.35
CA ILE A 206 3.93 7.89 -9.30
C ILE A 206 4.43 7.58 -10.71
N ASN A 207 5.32 8.43 -11.24
CA ASN A 207 5.91 8.25 -12.56
C ASN A 207 7.42 8.05 -12.48
N GLY A 208 8.01 7.42 -13.50
CA GLY A 208 9.47 7.31 -13.64
C GLY A 208 10.13 6.38 -12.61
N ARG A 209 9.45 5.30 -12.20
CA ARG A 209 9.88 4.40 -11.12
C ARG A 209 11.27 3.75 -11.34
N PHE A 210 11.69 3.64 -12.60
CA PHE A 210 12.99 3.09 -13.01
C PHE A 210 13.97 4.16 -13.52
N GLY A 211 13.62 5.43 -13.33
CA GLY A 211 14.43 6.60 -13.68
C GLY A 211 14.27 7.69 -12.61
N ARG A 212 14.01 8.93 -13.03
CA ARG A 212 13.69 10.01 -12.09
C ARG A 212 12.25 9.89 -11.60
N MET A 213 12.08 9.32 -10.41
CA MET A 213 10.76 9.13 -9.81
C MET A 213 10.15 10.48 -9.38
N THR A 214 8.89 10.69 -9.73
CA THR A 214 8.11 11.89 -9.41
C THR A 214 6.79 11.51 -8.75
N GLN A 215 6.18 12.47 -8.04
CA GLN A 215 4.89 12.28 -7.38
C GLN A 215 4.00 13.51 -7.50
N ASN A 216 2.79 13.30 -8.00
CA ASN A 216 1.72 14.31 -8.01
C ASN A 216 0.51 13.78 -7.24
N LEU A 217 -0.19 14.67 -6.54
CA LEU A 217 -1.42 14.35 -5.80
C LEU A 217 -2.58 15.15 -6.38
N PHE A 218 -3.66 14.47 -6.72
CA PHE A 218 -4.85 15.05 -7.34
C PHE A 218 -6.12 14.67 -6.59
N SER A 219 -7.10 15.58 -6.57
CA SER A 219 -8.48 15.28 -6.22
C SER A 219 -9.19 14.49 -7.34
N GLU A 220 -10.42 14.05 -7.09
CA GLU A 220 -11.28 13.40 -8.08
C GLU A 220 -11.51 14.27 -9.34
N ASP A 221 -11.59 15.58 -9.16
CA ASP A 221 -11.74 16.57 -10.25
C ASP A 221 -10.38 16.99 -10.87
N TRP A 222 -9.34 16.18 -10.61
CA TRP A 222 -7.98 16.36 -11.11
C TRP A 222 -7.32 17.70 -10.72
N GLN A 223 -7.66 18.24 -9.55
CA GLN A 223 -7.03 19.44 -9.00
C GLN A 223 -5.92 19.08 -8.02
N GLY A 224 -4.86 19.88 -7.94
CA GLY A 224 -3.79 19.67 -6.97
C GLY A 224 -4.29 19.73 -5.52
N LEU A 225 -3.78 18.85 -4.66
CA LEU A 225 -4.17 18.82 -3.25
C LEU A 225 -3.36 19.82 -2.40
N PRO A 226 -3.94 20.35 -1.31
CA PRO A 226 -3.28 21.30 -0.41
C PRO A 226 -2.28 20.63 0.56
N PHE A 227 -1.85 19.41 0.27
CA PHE A 227 -0.88 18.68 1.09
C PHE A 227 0.06 17.84 0.24
N ARG A 228 1.19 17.46 0.85
CA ARG A 228 2.17 16.52 0.28
C ARG A 228 2.21 15.25 1.10
N LEU A 229 2.38 14.12 0.42
CA LEU A 229 2.59 12.80 1.00
C LEU A 229 4.08 12.45 0.91
N GLY A 230 4.78 12.51 2.03
CA GLY A 230 6.23 12.42 2.09
C GLY A 230 6.95 13.69 1.61
N ASP A 231 8.27 13.67 1.70
CA ASP A 231 9.15 14.83 1.48
C ASP A 231 10.23 14.60 0.41
N LYS A 232 10.32 13.39 -0.15
CA LYS A 232 11.45 12.99 -1.01
C LYS A 232 11.23 13.18 -2.51
N LEU A 233 9.99 13.16 -2.98
CA LEU A 233 9.68 13.14 -4.40
C LEU A 233 9.21 14.51 -4.86
N SER A 234 9.84 15.01 -5.92
CA SER A 234 9.39 16.22 -6.60
C SER A 234 8.19 15.91 -7.49
N PRO A 235 7.29 16.89 -7.71
CA PRO A 235 6.21 16.74 -8.68
C PRO A 235 6.76 16.69 -10.10
N SER A 236 6.09 15.92 -10.96
CA SER A 236 6.29 15.99 -12.40
C SER A 236 5.63 17.24 -12.96
N THR A 237 6.28 17.86 -13.93
CA THR A 237 5.73 18.92 -14.79
C THR A 237 5.40 18.41 -16.19
N ASP A 238 5.56 17.11 -16.44
CA ASP A 238 5.25 16.48 -17.72
C ASP A 238 3.74 16.56 -17.98
N ALA A 239 3.36 17.02 -19.17
CA ALA A 239 1.96 17.11 -19.60
C ALA A 239 1.27 15.74 -19.64
N GLN A 240 2.00 14.64 -19.89
CA GLN A 240 1.45 13.29 -19.87
C GLN A 240 1.10 12.80 -18.46
N VAL A 241 1.76 13.36 -17.43
CA VAL A 241 1.51 13.02 -16.02
C VAL A 241 0.50 13.98 -15.39
N THR A 242 0.53 15.25 -15.80
CA THR A 242 -0.28 16.32 -15.20
C THR A 242 -1.67 16.44 -15.82
N ARG A 243 -1.94 15.80 -16.96
CA ARG A 243 -3.29 15.70 -17.55
C ARG A 243 -4.06 14.50 -17.00
N PRO A 244 -5.39 14.61 -16.82
CA PRO A 244 -6.20 13.49 -16.39
C PRO A 244 -6.20 12.39 -17.47
N PRO A 245 -6.13 11.11 -17.09
CA PRO A 245 -6.31 10.03 -18.04
C PRO A 245 -7.75 10.07 -18.59
N ALA A 246 -7.94 9.71 -19.85
CA ALA A 246 -9.26 9.68 -20.48
C ALA A 246 -10.27 8.77 -19.74
N VAL A 247 -9.76 7.77 -19.01
CA VAL A 247 -10.52 6.80 -18.22
C VAL A 247 -10.66 7.18 -16.74
N LEU A 248 -10.41 8.44 -16.36
CA LEU A 248 -10.41 8.87 -14.95
C LEU A 248 -11.68 8.47 -14.18
N ALA A 249 -12.86 8.68 -14.78
CA ALA A 249 -14.13 8.36 -14.13
C ALA A 249 -14.27 6.85 -13.83
N GLU A 250 -13.88 5.99 -14.78
CA GLU A 250 -13.89 4.54 -14.60
C GLU A 250 -12.84 4.10 -13.57
N LEU A 251 -11.66 4.72 -13.60
CA LEU A 251 -10.58 4.47 -12.65
C LEU A 251 -11.03 4.77 -11.21
N LEU A 252 -11.74 5.88 -10.99
CA LEU A 252 -12.30 6.23 -9.69
C LEU A 252 -13.44 5.29 -9.25
N ASP A 253 -14.32 4.87 -10.17
CA ASP A 253 -15.38 3.89 -9.88
C ASP A 253 -14.80 2.54 -9.45
N VAL A 254 -13.81 2.03 -10.18
CA VAL A 254 -13.11 0.78 -9.86
C VAL A 254 -12.49 0.85 -8.47
N ALA A 255 -11.76 1.92 -8.16
CA ALA A 255 -11.17 2.12 -6.84
C ALA A 255 -12.23 2.17 -5.73
N ARG A 256 -13.31 2.94 -5.94
CA ARG A 256 -14.40 3.08 -4.97
C ARG A 256 -15.04 1.73 -4.66
N ARG A 257 -15.38 0.95 -5.69
CA ARG A 257 -16.02 -0.37 -5.53
C ARG A 257 -15.11 -1.38 -4.84
N LEU A 258 -13.84 -1.45 -5.22
CA LEU A 258 -12.88 -2.35 -4.59
C LEU A 258 -12.61 -2.00 -3.12
N ALA A 259 -12.65 -0.71 -2.78
CA ALA A 259 -12.34 -0.24 -1.43
C ALA A 259 -13.56 -0.15 -0.50
N GLN A 260 -14.79 -0.17 -1.02
CA GLN A 260 -16.03 0.11 -0.29
C GLN A 260 -16.19 -0.63 1.05
N PRO A 261 -15.82 -1.93 1.17
CA PRO A 261 -15.98 -2.65 2.43
C PRO A 261 -15.04 -2.19 3.55
N PHE A 262 -13.98 -1.45 3.26
CA PHE A 262 -12.91 -1.11 4.22
C PHE A 262 -13.03 0.34 4.69
N GLY A 263 -12.57 0.67 5.89
CA GLY A 263 -12.53 2.09 6.30
C GLY A 263 -11.52 2.90 5.49
N TYR A 264 -10.51 2.23 4.94
CA TYR A 264 -9.52 2.80 4.05
C TYR A 264 -8.87 1.69 3.19
N ALA A 265 -8.66 1.95 1.90
CA ALA A 265 -7.76 1.13 1.09
C ALA A 265 -7.12 1.99 0.01
N ARG A 266 -5.90 1.64 -0.38
CA ARG A 266 -5.27 2.21 -1.57
C ARG A 266 -5.35 1.19 -2.69
N VAL A 267 -5.88 1.57 -3.84
CA VAL A 267 -5.98 0.73 -5.02
C VAL A 267 -4.96 1.22 -6.03
N ASP A 268 -3.98 0.38 -6.33
CA ASP A 268 -2.89 0.68 -7.24
C ASP A 268 -3.25 0.18 -8.63
N MET A 269 -3.30 1.08 -9.61
CA MET A 269 -3.73 0.77 -10.97
C MET A 269 -2.78 1.32 -12.02
N TYR A 270 -2.84 0.71 -13.21
CA TYR A 270 -2.16 1.15 -14.41
C TYR A 270 -3.17 1.50 -15.48
N VAL A 271 -2.86 2.52 -16.28
CA VAL A 271 -3.55 2.79 -17.54
C VAL A 271 -2.61 2.39 -18.68
N TYR A 272 -3.01 1.39 -19.45
CA TYR A 272 -2.23 0.84 -20.55
C TYR A 272 -3.12 0.62 -21.77
N GLU A 273 -2.75 1.22 -22.91
CA GLU A 273 -3.53 1.19 -24.16
C GLU A 273 -5.01 1.55 -23.97
N GLY A 274 -5.28 2.56 -23.13
CA GLY A 274 -6.63 3.03 -22.83
C GLY A 274 -7.44 2.10 -21.92
N ARG A 275 -6.84 1.05 -21.36
CA ARG A 275 -7.47 0.12 -20.41
C ARG A 275 -6.89 0.26 -19.01
N ILE A 276 -7.71 -0.02 -18.01
CA ILE A 276 -7.32 0.00 -16.60
C ILE A 276 -6.96 -1.42 -16.16
N TYR A 277 -5.84 -1.54 -15.45
CA TYR A 277 -5.45 -2.78 -14.79
C TYR A 277 -5.16 -2.54 -13.32
N VAL A 278 -5.70 -3.39 -12.44
CA VAL A 278 -5.47 -3.36 -11.00
C VAL A 278 -4.21 -4.15 -10.68
N GLY A 279 -3.23 -3.48 -10.08
CA GLY A 279 -1.96 -4.07 -9.69
C GLY A 279 -1.95 -4.62 -8.27
N GLU A 280 -2.49 -3.88 -7.30
CA GLU A 280 -2.66 -4.33 -5.91
C GLU A 280 -3.73 -3.53 -5.15
N ILE A 281 -4.26 -4.14 -4.07
CA ILE A 281 -5.03 -3.46 -3.04
C ILE A 281 -4.17 -3.41 -1.77
N THR A 282 -3.82 -2.21 -1.32
CA THR A 282 -2.88 -1.99 -0.22
C THR A 282 -3.59 -1.46 1.02
N PHE A 283 -3.49 -2.19 2.14
CA PHE A 283 -4.11 -1.80 3.41
C PHE A 283 -3.19 -0.99 4.33
N THR A 284 -1.87 -1.07 4.16
CA THR A 284 -0.86 -0.36 4.97
C THR A 284 0.20 0.32 4.09
N PRO A 285 -0.18 1.26 3.21
CA PRO A 285 0.76 1.83 2.25
C PRO A 285 1.99 2.43 2.93
N GLY A 286 3.16 2.09 2.41
CA GLY A 286 4.44 2.53 2.95
C GLY A 286 4.70 2.11 4.40
N ALA A 287 4.03 1.06 4.91
CA ALA A 287 4.05 0.64 6.30
C ALA A 287 3.74 1.80 7.28
N GLY A 288 2.85 2.72 6.87
CA GLY A 288 2.51 3.92 7.65
C GLY A 288 3.69 4.87 7.91
N ALA A 289 4.82 4.69 7.22
CA ALA A 289 6.06 5.41 7.45
C ALA A 289 6.17 6.71 6.63
N PHE A 290 5.11 7.19 6.00
CA PHE A 290 5.11 8.51 5.36
C PHE A 290 4.71 9.59 6.36
N LYS A 291 5.03 10.85 6.05
CA LYS A 291 4.51 12.03 6.76
C LYS A 291 3.63 12.83 5.81
N LEU A 292 2.67 13.56 6.35
CA LEU A 292 1.86 14.51 5.59
C LEU A 292 2.34 15.93 5.90
N TYR A 293 2.32 16.79 4.89
CA TYR A 293 2.73 18.19 5.02
C TYR A 293 1.66 19.09 4.41
N PRO A 294 1.02 19.98 5.19
CA PRO A 294 1.21 20.16 6.64
C PRO A 294 0.74 18.97 7.49
N GLU A 295 1.27 18.84 8.71
CA GLU A 295 1.07 17.66 9.58
C GLU A 295 -0.41 17.44 9.95
N GLU A 296 -1.22 18.49 9.99
CA GLU A 296 -2.66 18.41 10.27
C GLU A 296 -3.41 17.45 9.35
N TRP A 297 -2.94 17.24 8.12
CA TRP A 297 -3.55 16.31 7.18
C TRP A 297 -3.49 14.86 7.64
N ASP A 298 -2.54 14.49 8.50
CA ASP A 298 -2.53 13.16 9.12
C ASP A 298 -3.75 12.94 10.01
N ARG A 299 -4.20 13.99 10.72
CA ARG A 299 -5.45 13.94 11.50
C ARG A 299 -6.69 14.08 10.63
N LYS A 300 -6.70 14.98 9.64
CA LYS A 300 -7.85 15.18 8.73
C LYS A 300 -8.18 13.89 7.97
N LEU A 301 -7.18 13.25 7.35
CA LEU A 301 -7.37 11.94 6.69
C LEU A 301 -7.67 10.82 7.70
N GLY A 302 -7.11 10.92 8.92
CA GLY A 302 -7.46 10.03 10.03
C GLY A 302 -8.95 10.07 10.35
N ALA A 303 -9.59 11.24 10.39
CA ALA A 303 -11.02 11.38 10.69
C ALA A 303 -11.92 10.72 9.62
N LEU A 304 -11.50 10.76 8.35
CA LEU A 304 -12.23 10.15 7.22
C LEU A 304 -12.12 8.62 7.18
N PHE A 305 -11.17 8.05 7.92
CA PHE A 305 -10.99 6.62 8.01
C PHE A 305 -11.94 6.04 9.08
N ARG A 306 -13.01 5.34 8.67
CA ARG A 306 -13.93 4.62 9.57
C ARG A 306 -13.19 3.76 10.59
N TRP A 307 -13.53 3.96 11.85
CA TRP A 307 -12.89 3.31 12.99
C TRP A 307 -13.90 3.09 14.14
N PRO A 308 -13.83 1.98 14.91
CA PRO A 308 -12.97 0.81 14.69
C PRO A 308 -13.40 0.06 13.43
N GLU A 309 -12.44 -0.59 12.76
CA GLU A 309 -12.78 -1.47 11.66
C GLU A 309 -13.29 -2.80 12.18
N LEU A 310 -14.40 -3.24 11.59
CA LEU A 310 -14.97 -4.56 11.85
C LEU A 310 -14.62 -5.50 10.70
N PRO A 311 -14.51 -6.82 10.97
CA PRO A 311 -14.41 -7.80 9.90
C PRO A 311 -15.55 -7.62 8.89
N VAL A 312 -15.22 -7.63 7.60
CA VAL A 312 -16.23 -7.61 6.54
C VAL A 312 -17.03 -8.91 6.63
N PRO A 313 -18.37 -8.85 6.71
CA PRO A 313 -19.21 -10.05 6.66
C PRO A 313 -19.03 -10.79 5.32
N PRO A 314 -19.35 -12.09 5.22
CA PRO A 314 -19.42 -12.79 3.94
C PRO A 314 -20.28 -12.02 2.92
N GLN A 315 -19.91 -12.07 1.63
CA GLN A 315 -20.39 -11.21 0.54
C GLN A 315 -21.89 -11.39 0.20
N ASP A 316 -22.80 -10.87 1.03
CA ASP A 316 -24.25 -10.78 0.72
C ASP A 316 -24.82 -9.36 0.90
N ALA A 317 -23.99 -8.34 1.20
CA ALA A 317 -24.47 -6.98 1.41
C ALA A 317 -24.42 -6.13 0.12
N PRO A 318 -25.53 -5.47 -0.28
CA PRO A 318 -25.58 -4.65 -1.48
C PRO A 318 -24.71 -3.39 -1.35
N VAL A 319 -23.95 -3.08 -2.40
CA VAL A 319 -23.14 -1.87 -2.53
C VAL A 319 -24.07 -0.67 -2.77
N VAL A 320 -24.25 0.19 -1.77
CA VAL A 320 -24.88 1.50 -1.95
C VAL A 320 -23.80 2.48 -2.37
N VAL A 321 -23.76 2.81 -3.67
CA VAL A 321 -22.93 3.90 -4.19
C VAL A 321 -23.78 5.17 -4.20
N ARG A 322 -23.40 6.16 -3.39
CA ARG A 322 -23.71 7.56 -3.66
C ARG A 322 -22.36 8.28 -3.82
N GLY A 323 -22.36 9.33 -4.63
CA GLY A 323 -21.16 10.08 -4.98
C GLY A 323 -21.46 11.55 -4.81
N GLY A 324 -20.86 12.17 -3.80
CA GLY A 324 -20.85 13.61 -3.57
C GLY A 324 -19.54 14.24 -4.08
N ARG A 325 -19.58 15.53 -4.43
CA ARG A 325 -18.45 16.27 -5.03
C ARG A 325 -17.49 16.80 -3.95
N PHE A 326 -16.22 16.93 -4.34
CA PHE A 326 -15.04 17.38 -3.56
C PHE A 326 -15.22 18.59 -2.62
N HIS A 327 -16.18 19.48 -2.85
CA HIS A 327 -16.27 20.77 -2.15
C HIS A 327 -17.03 20.73 -0.80
N ASP A 328 -17.77 19.66 -0.51
CA ASP A 328 -18.60 19.62 0.70
C ASP A 328 -17.80 19.10 1.92
N ALA A 329 -16.89 18.14 1.72
CA ALA A 329 -16.12 17.53 2.82
C ALA A 329 -14.97 18.41 3.37
N VAL A 330 -14.48 19.37 2.58
CA VAL A 330 -13.34 20.22 2.99
C VAL A 330 -13.79 21.42 3.84
N ASN A 331 -15.04 21.85 3.71
CA ASN A 331 -15.58 22.97 4.49
C ASN A 331 -16.10 22.57 5.88
N GLU A 332 -16.34 21.28 6.12
CA GLU A 332 -16.83 20.77 7.42
C GLU A 332 -15.71 20.38 8.40
N LEU A 333 -14.44 20.42 7.98
CA LEU A 333 -13.30 19.97 8.77
C LEU A 333 -12.36 21.08 9.28
N GLY A 334 -12.72 22.36 9.09
CA GLY A 334 -11.95 23.50 9.61
C GLY A 334 -10.68 23.83 8.83
#